data_AF-A0A1J5K9B9-F1
#
_entry.id   AF-A0A1J5K9B9-F1
#
_cell.length_a   1.000
_cell.length_b   1.000
_cell.length_c   1.000
_cell.angle_alpha   90.00
_cell.angle_beta   90.00
_cell.angle_gamma   90.00
#
_symmetry.space_group_name_H-M   'P 1'
#
loop_
_entity.id
_entity.type
_entity.pdbx_description
1 polymer ?
#
loop_
_entity_poly.entity_id
_entity_poly.type
_entity_poly.pdbx_seq_one_letter_code
_entity_poly.pdbx_strand_id
1 'polypeptide(L)'
;MASRTRSKKTVKKSPIKEKLKSVFFSAQGLPIVLSLVLITILFVLFRMKGVEMNYQLSSISKDIEKVKVEGKELKAKKAKLLSVNNLRKMAKSYKLQQPKQKQIIVIP
;
A
#
# COMPACT_ATOMS: atom_id res chain seq x y z
N MET A 1 -73.89 32.75 12.59
CA MET A 1 -72.97 32.51 11.46
C MET A 1 -71.55 32.73 11.95
N ALA A 2 -70.74 31.67 12.03
CA ALA A 2 -69.39 31.73 12.58
C ALA A 2 -68.38 31.98 11.46
N SER A 3 -67.73 33.16 11.45
CA SER A 3 -66.60 33.44 10.55
C SER A 3 -65.29 33.14 11.29
N ARG A 4 -64.71 31.96 11.05
CA ARG A 4 -63.34 31.62 11.47
C ARG A 4 -62.36 32.37 10.58
N THR A 5 -61.82 33.49 11.05
CA THR A 5 -60.67 34.15 10.45
C THR A 5 -59.42 33.28 10.62
N ARG A 6 -59.00 32.67 9.52
CA ARG A 6 -57.80 31.82 9.43
C ARG A 6 -56.56 32.71 9.52
N SER A 7 -55.99 32.84 10.71
CA SER A 7 -54.68 33.49 10.91
C SER A 7 -53.59 32.72 10.16
N LYS A 8 -53.07 33.30 9.07
CA LYS A 8 -51.87 32.81 8.38
C LYS A 8 -50.67 33.01 9.29
N LYS A 9 -50.26 31.94 9.97
CA LYS A 9 -49.02 31.89 10.75
C LYS A 9 -47.82 32.07 9.80
N THR A 10 -47.31 33.28 9.69
CA THR A 10 -46.07 33.59 8.98
C THR A 10 -44.91 32.98 9.77
N VAL A 11 -44.36 31.88 9.24
CA VAL A 11 -43.15 31.25 9.76
C VAL A 11 -42.02 32.25 9.60
N LYS A 12 -41.62 32.93 10.68
CA LYS A 12 -40.44 33.81 10.74
C LYS A 12 -39.20 32.99 10.35
N LYS A 13 -38.80 33.05 9.09
CA LYS A 13 -37.51 32.51 8.63
C LYS A 13 -36.41 33.31 9.31
N SER A 14 -35.49 32.60 9.95
CA SER A 14 -34.40 33.20 10.72
C SER A 14 -33.52 34.06 9.79
N PRO A 15 -33.23 35.34 10.11
CA PRO A 15 -32.51 36.25 9.21
C PRO A 15 -31.09 35.76 8.87
N ILE A 16 -30.52 34.94 9.76
CA ILE A 16 -29.21 34.29 9.60
C ILE A 16 -29.23 33.26 8.47
N LYS A 17 -30.31 32.48 8.33
CA LYS A 17 -30.44 31.45 7.28
C LYS A 17 -30.56 32.08 5.90
N GLU A 18 -31.25 33.21 5.79
CA GLU A 18 -31.41 33.90 4.50
C GLU A 18 -30.11 34.60 4.09
N LYS A 19 -29.36 35.19 5.03
CA LYS A 19 -28.03 35.75 4.76
C LYS A 19 -26.99 34.70 4.38
N LEU A 20 -26.99 33.53 5.03
CA LEU A 20 -26.11 32.43 4.63
C LEU A 20 -26.43 31.98 3.21
N LYS A 21 -27.73 31.81 2.89
CA LYS A 21 -28.17 31.38 1.56
C LYS A 21 -27.79 32.42 0.49
N SER A 22 -27.96 33.72 0.76
CA SER A 22 -27.58 34.75 -0.20
C SER A 22 -26.08 34.83 -0.44
N VAL A 23 -25.24 34.54 0.57
CA VAL A 23 -23.78 34.48 0.41
C VAL A 23 -23.35 33.20 -0.33
N PHE A 24 -23.99 32.07 -0.05
CA PHE A 24 -23.71 30.79 -0.71
C PHE A 24 -24.10 30.79 -2.21
N PHE A 25 -25.21 31.46 -2.55
CA PHE A 25 -25.69 31.62 -3.93
C PHE A 25 -25.23 32.94 -4.58
N SER A 26 -24.32 33.68 -3.95
CA SER A 26 -23.70 34.86 -4.56
C SER A 26 -22.65 34.43 -5.58
N ALA A 27 -22.52 35.19 -6.68
CA ALA A 27 -21.53 34.94 -7.74
C ALA A 27 -20.08 34.84 -7.22
N GLN A 28 -19.78 35.49 -6.09
CA GLN A 28 -18.45 35.48 -5.47
C GLN A 28 -18.30 34.42 -4.37
N GLY A 29 -19.40 33.98 -3.74
CA GLY A 29 -19.37 32.95 -2.68
C GLY A 29 -19.43 31.52 -3.21
N LEU A 30 -20.12 31.31 -4.33
CA LEU A 30 -20.21 30.02 -5.03
C LEU A 30 -18.83 29.39 -5.35
N PRO A 31 -17.86 30.09 -5.97
CA PRO A 31 -16.56 29.50 -6.28
C PRO A 31 -15.76 29.11 -5.02
N ILE A 32 -15.94 29.82 -3.90
CA ILE A 32 -15.25 29.54 -2.62
C ILE A 32 -15.82 28.27 -1.97
N VAL A 33 -17.14 28.11 -2.00
CA VAL A 33 -17.78 26.90 -1.51
C VAL A 33 -17.37 25.70 -2.37
N LEU A 34 -17.37 25.88 -3.69
CA LEU A 34 -17.06 24.82 -4.63
C LEU A 34 -15.60 24.37 -4.49
N SER A 35 -14.67 25.30 -4.25
CA SER A 35 -13.28 24.95 -3.95
C SER A 35 -13.14 24.19 -2.62
N LEU A 36 -13.87 24.58 -1.56
CA LEU A 36 -13.92 23.83 -0.29
C LEU A 36 -14.43 22.41 -0.47
N VAL A 37 -15.46 22.21 -1.29
CA VAL A 37 -15.99 20.87 -1.62
C VAL A 37 -14.94 20.06 -2.38
N LEU A 38 -14.26 20.66 -3.36
CA LEU A 38 -13.19 20.00 -4.10
C LEU A 38 -12.03 19.58 -3.18
N ILE A 39 -11.58 20.45 -2.28
CA ILE A 39 -10.53 20.14 -1.30
C ILE A 39 -10.95 18.97 -0.41
N THR A 40 -12.20 18.96 0.04
CA THR A 40 -12.74 17.88 0.88
C THR A 40 -12.74 16.54 0.14
N ILE A 41 -13.18 16.52 -1.12
CA ILE A 41 -13.13 15.33 -1.97
C ILE A 41 -11.68 14.86 -2.18
N LEU A 42 -10.77 15.80 -2.48
CA LEU A 42 -9.35 15.49 -2.67
C LEU A 42 -8.74 14.85 -1.44
N PHE A 43 -9.06 15.36 -0.24
CA PHE A 43 -8.59 14.82 1.02
C PHE A 43 -9.03 13.36 1.20
N VAL A 44 -10.30 13.05 0.95
CA VAL A 44 -10.82 11.68 1.04
C VAL A 44 -10.15 10.78 0.02
N LEU A 45 -9.98 11.23 -1.22
CA LEU A 45 -9.28 10.48 -2.26
C LEU A 45 -7.82 10.20 -1.89
N PHE A 46 -7.11 11.18 -1.35
CA PHE A 46 -5.73 11.02 -0.90
C PHE A 46 -5.64 10.00 0.25
N ARG A 47 -6.58 10.05 1.19
CA ARG A 47 -6.66 9.05 2.28
C ARG A 47 -6.91 7.64 1.76
N MET A 48 -7.81 7.47 0.79
CA MET A 48 -8.09 6.17 0.18
C MET A 48 -6.89 5.65 -0.62
N LYS A 49 -6.22 6.53 -1.39
CA LYS A 49 -5.00 6.17 -2.13
C LYS A 49 -3.84 5.81 -1.22
N GLY A 50 -3.70 6.47 -0.07
CA GLY A 50 -2.72 6.09 0.94
C GLY A 50 -2.96 4.68 1.49
N VAL A 51 -4.22 4.30 1.73
CA VAL A 51 -4.59 2.96 2.20
C VAL A 51 -4.30 1.90 1.13
N GLU A 52 -4.70 2.13 -0.11
CA GLU A 52 -4.43 1.23 -1.25
C GLU A 52 -2.93 0.99 -1.44
N MET A 53 -2.14 2.06 -1.43
CA MET A 53 -0.68 1.97 -1.55
C MET A 53 -0.07 1.18 -0.40
N ASN A 54 -0.54 1.39 0.84
CA ASN A 54 -0.03 0.66 1.99
C ASN A 54 -0.33 -0.85 1.89
N TYR A 55 -1.49 -1.24 1.35
CA TYR A 55 -1.78 -2.65 1.10
C TYR A 55 -0.82 -3.25 0.06
N GLN A 56 -0.54 -2.54 -1.03
CA GLN A 56 0.42 -2.99 -2.05
C GLN A 56 1.84 -3.09 -1.50
N LEU A 57 2.27 -2.13 -0.69
CA LEU A 57 3.57 -2.18 -0.02
C LEU A 57 3.66 -3.37 0.95
N SER A 58 2.58 -3.66 1.67
CA SER A 58 2.53 -4.80 2.60
C SER A 58 2.65 -6.14 1.86
N SER A 59 1.96 -6.32 0.72
CA SER A 59 2.10 -7.55 -0.07
C SER A 59 3.52 -7.71 -0.63
N ILE A 60 4.09 -6.64 -1.18
CA ILE A 60 5.47 -6.66 -1.70
C ILE A 60 6.46 -6.99 -0.58
N SER A 61 6.29 -6.38 0.60
CA SER A 61 7.18 -6.63 1.75
C SER A 61 7.13 -8.09 2.20
N LYS A 62 5.95 -8.72 2.18
CA LYS A 62 5.81 -10.16 2.49
C LYS A 62 6.53 -11.03 1.48
N ASP A 63 6.47 -10.69 0.20
CA ASP A 63 7.15 -11.47 -0.84
C ASP A 63 8.67 -11.30 -0.77
N ILE A 64 9.16 -10.09 -0.45
CA ILE A 64 10.59 -9.87 -0.15
C ILE A 64 11.04 -10.73 1.03
N GLU A 65 10.22 -10.82 2.09
CA GLU A 65 10.56 -11.63 3.27
C GLU A 65 10.62 -13.12 2.93
N LYS A 66 9.66 -13.64 2.15
CA LYS A 66 9.70 -15.02 1.66
C LYS A 66 10.97 -15.30 0.86
N VAL A 67 11.30 -14.47 -0.13
CA VAL A 67 12.51 -14.63 -0.94
C VAL A 67 13.77 -14.57 -0.07
N LYS A 68 13.79 -13.73 0.96
CA LYS A 68 14.90 -13.66 1.92
C LYS A 68 15.06 -14.95 2.72
N VAL A 69 13.96 -15.54 3.18
CA VAL A 69 13.96 -16.82 3.90
C VAL A 69 14.38 -17.96 2.98
N GLU A 70 13.79 -18.07 1.80
CA GLU A 70 14.16 -19.06 0.78
C GLU A 70 15.64 -18.94 0.40
N GLY A 71 16.15 -17.72 0.25
CA GLY A 71 17.57 -17.46 -0.01
C GLY A 71 18.49 -17.96 1.10
N LYS A 72 18.09 -17.84 2.37
CA LYS A 72 18.83 -18.41 3.50
C LYS A 72 18.81 -19.94 3.46
N GLU A 73 17.65 -20.53 3.21
CA GLU A 73 17.51 -21.99 3.10
C GLU A 73 18.32 -22.57 1.94
N LEU A 74 18.29 -21.93 0.77
CA LEU A 74 19.06 -22.34 -0.40
C LEU A 74 20.56 -22.27 -0.13
N LYS A 75 21.03 -21.23 0.56
CA LYS A 75 22.44 -21.14 0.99
C LYS A 75 22.81 -22.27 1.95
N ALA A 76 21.95 -22.58 2.92
CA ALA A 76 22.16 -23.68 3.84
C ALA A 76 22.15 -25.05 3.12
N LYS A 77 21.22 -25.27 2.19
CA LYS A 77 21.16 -26.48 1.34
C LYS A 77 22.41 -26.60 0.48
N LYS A 78 22.86 -25.51 -0.15
CA LYS A 78 24.11 -25.47 -0.93
C LYS A 78 25.31 -25.85 -0.05
N ALA A 79 25.46 -25.25 1.13
CA ALA A 79 26.53 -25.59 2.06
C ALA A 79 26.48 -27.06 2.51
N LYS A 80 25.28 -27.58 2.78
CA LYS A 80 25.07 -29.01 3.13
C LYS A 80 25.49 -29.92 1.98
N LEU A 81 25.10 -29.63 0.74
CA LEU A 81 25.47 -30.41 -0.43
C LEU A 81 26.98 -30.36 -0.71
N LEU A 82 27.60 -29.20 -0.52
CA LEU A 82 29.05 -28.99 -0.65
C LEU A 82 29.84 -29.40 0.60
N SER A 83 29.20 -30.00 1.60
CA SER A 83 29.90 -30.48 2.80
C SER A 83 30.87 -31.61 2.42
N VAL A 84 32.00 -31.68 3.13
CA VAL A 84 33.06 -32.69 2.89
C VAL A 84 32.49 -34.11 2.87
N ASN A 85 31.53 -34.41 3.75
CA ASN A 85 30.90 -35.72 3.81
C ASN A 85 30.12 -36.08 2.53
N ASN A 86 29.37 -35.12 1.98
CA ASN A 86 28.62 -35.32 0.73
C ASN A 86 29.55 -35.34 -0.48
N LEU A 87 30.57 -34.49 -0.51
CA LEU A 87 31.60 -34.50 -1.55
C LEU A 87 32.37 -35.83 -1.58
N ARG A 88 32.73 -36.38 -0.42
CA ARG A 88 33.37 -37.71 -0.31
C ARG A 88 32.45 -38.83 -0.77
N LYS A 89 31.16 -38.79 -0.41
CA LYS A 89 30.17 -39.76 -0.90
C LYS A 89 30.03 -39.71 -2.42
N MET A 90 29.97 -38.51 -2.99
CA MET A 90 29.90 -38.29 -4.43
C MET A 90 31.19 -38.75 -5.13
N ALA A 91 32.36 -38.45 -4.59
CA ALA A 91 33.63 -38.94 -5.13
C ALA A 91 33.69 -40.47 -5.15
N LYS A 92 33.17 -41.14 -4.10
CA LYS A 92 33.06 -42.61 -4.07
C LYS A 92 32.09 -43.15 -5.12
N SER A 93 30.91 -42.56 -5.28
CA SER A 93 29.91 -43.04 -6.25
C SER A 93 30.38 -42.93 -7.69
N TYR A 94 31.13 -41.87 -8.02
CA TYR A 94 31.67 -41.64 -9.36
C TYR A 94 33.12 -42.11 -9.53
N LYS A 95 33.67 -42.85 -8.56
CA LYS A 95 35.06 -43.38 -8.56
C LYS A 95 36.13 -42.30 -8.82
N LEU A 96 35.88 -41.07 -8.36
CA LEU A 96 36.81 -39.95 -8.48
C LEU A 96 37.97 -40.16 -7.51
N GLN A 97 39.19 -40.24 -8.04
CA GLN A 97 40.42 -40.35 -7.27
C GLN A 97 41.01 -38.96 -6.98
N GLN A 98 41.78 -38.87 -5.89
CA GLN A 98 42.48 -37.62 -5.56
C GLN A 98 43.50 -37.31 -6.66
N PRO A 99 43.50 -36.08 -7.22
CA PRO A 99 44.37 -35.73 -8.32
C PRO A 99 45.85 -35.77 -7.89
N LYS A 100 46.72 -36.23 -8.78
CA LYS A 100 48.17 -36.22 -8.54
C LYS A 100 48.70 -34.80 -8.69
N GLN A 101 49.85 -34.51 -8.07
CA GLN A 101 50.47 -33.18 -8.10
C GLN A 101 50.68 -32.61 -9.51
N LYS A 102 50.91 -33.50 -10.51
CA LYS A 102 51.04 -33.15 -11.93
C LYS A 102 49.73 -32.69 -12.61
N GLN A 103 48.58 -32.87 -11.97
CA GLN A 103 47.25 -32.56 -12.50
C GLN A 103 46.64 -31.29 -11.88
N ILE A 104 47.36 -30.63 -10.97
CA ILE A 104 46.91 -29.40 -10.32
C ILE A 104 47.35 -28.21 -11.18
N ILE A 105 46.39 -27.45 -11.71
CA ILE A 105 46.64 -26.21 -12.45
C ILE A 105 46.35 -25.03 -11.51
N VAL A 106 47.36 -24.21 -11.24
CA VAL A 106 47.21 -22.98 -10.44
C VAL A 106 47.03 -21.82 -11.42
N ILE A 107 45.89 -21.13 -11.33
CA ILE A 107 45.62 -19.93 -12.12
C ILE A 107 45.92 -18.72 -11.21
N PRO A 108 46.86 -17.84 -11.60
CA PRO A 108 47.20 -16.63 -10.84
C PRO A 108 46.10 -15.56 -10.88
#